data_AF-A0A2P5L5K8-F1
#
_entry.id   AF-A0A2P5L5K8-F1
#
_cell.length_a   1.000
_cell.length_b   1.000
_cell.length_c   1.000
_cell.angle_alpha   90.00
_cell.angle_beta   90.00
_cell.angle_gamma   90.00
#
_symmetry.space_group_name_H-M   'P 1'
#
loop_
_entity.id
_entity.type
_entity.pdbx_description
1 polymer ?
#
loop_
_entity_poly.entity_id
_entity_poly.type
_entity_poly.pdbx_seq_one_letter_code
_entity_poly.pdbx_strand_id
1 'polypeptide(L)'
;VSDMKFTLSGEYFSFSPKTWMDFMIRSRVTMILRDYKLSHSKPIFNGWIFFKSPYDYADIQLNPSNNGQLLFTGKARIDGRLTAAAFEQEVKPSFQALTDILSHLPVDIHEQKRFNDFVLENLNAYAGTYVNAYLHFIRQFQLRIKSPWELSAALSDLQQPGSQLQETLAIVKTNTKLNLSNAPEFIAFSQKLSVFGSIQRLMEEKNGAYPEFQKYQAIMAQMQQELDSREPYVAQKTDGDEAAFKGTLTPMGRAAWAILLKQDGAYTTLVKSWLQNVGIQPEWQQPFFAPVQSVADFGTTQINEVVFSIWSDLWDSNIVPLLAKFPFRSDAGRDKELTGDELIHVFHPKQGVFWSAFHDYLSPLCRMGNQLWSRRHDLSDRIELPANFLQRLNAVQQLSANLWDAEGNPKPLQLSVKPGLLPVFDKHRIPNAPLVSLTYLREGGISALGFNQHADWQKFPLEWWTAKPAQVGMEFRNDDDPARVYAEINTDGSEWNFFRLLQQGQVAGSQLYRWQLIHPAFPQQPLSLEYSFQTNPLALFANLAGS
;
A
#
# COMPACT_ATOMS: atom_id res chain seq x y z
N VAL A 1 75.65 -19.36 -57.92
CA VAL A 1 74.67 -20.18 -57.17
C VAL A 1 73.57 -20.52 -58.14
N SER A 2 73.38 -21.80 -58.43
CA SER A 2 72.45 -22.30 -59.46
C SER A 2 71.01 -22.24 -58.98
N ASP A 3 70.09 -21.79 -59.86
CA ASP A 3 68.66 -21.79 -59.59
C ASP A 3 68.13 -23.22 -59.45
N MET A 4 67.25 -23.43 -58.47
CA MET A 4 66.51 -24.69 -58.29
C MET A 4 65.35 -24.73 -59.28
N LYS A 5 65.27 -25.83 -60.03
CA LYS A 5 64.33 -26.01 -61.15
C LYS A 5 63.50 -27.26 -60.92
N PHE A 6 62.18 -27.15 -61.01
CA PHE A 6 61.28 -28.30 -60.95
C PHE A 6 60.01 -28.04 -61.76
N THR A 7 59.30 -29.12 -62.11
CA THR A 7 58.07 -29.07 -62.89
C THR A 7 56.91 -29.53 -62.02
N LEU A 8 55.85 -28.72 -61.90
CA LEU A 8 54.65 -29.06 -61.16
C LEU A 8 53.44 -28.94 -62.09
N SER A 9 52.68 -30.02 -62.26
CA SER A 9 51.50 -30.05 -63.14
C SER A 9 51.74 -29.61 -64.59
N GLY A 10 52.95 -29.86 -65.12
CA GLY A 10 53.32 -29.49 -66.48
C GLY A 10 53.85 -28.05 -66.64
N GLU A 11 53.78 -27.23 -65.58
CA GLU A 11 54.39 -25.90 -65.56
C GLU A 11 55.81 -25.94 -64.99
N TYR A 12 56.71 -25.17 -65.61
CA TYR A 12 58.12 -25.11 -65.25
C TYR A 12 58.40 -23.97 -64.28
N PHE A 13 58.97 -24.28 -63.13
CA PHE A 13 59.31 -23.30 -62.11
C PHE A 13 60.83 -23.25 -61.90
N SER A 14 61.38 -22.04 -61.77
CA SER A 14 62.79 -21.79 -61.47
C SER A 14 62.89 -20.75 -60.35
N PHE A 15 63.56 -21.10 -59.26
CA PHE A 15 63.71 -20.23 -58.10
C PHE A 15 65.18 -20.07 -57.73
N SER A 16 65.56 -18.84 -57.36
CA SER A 16 66.80 -18.64 -56.64
C SER A 16 66.71 -19.31 -55.25
N PRO A 17 67.81 -19.79 -54.64
CA PRO A 17 67.77 -20.36 -53.30
C PRO A 17 67.21 -19.42 -52.24
N LYS A 18 67.39 -18.09 -52.41
CA LYS A 18 66.79 -17.07 -51.55
C LYS A 18 65.28 -17.06 -51.67
N THR A 19 64.75 -17.05 -52.89
CA THR A 19 63.30 -17.06 -53.16
C THR A 19 62.64 -18.34 -52.63
N TRP A 20 63.32 -19.49 -52.75
CA TRP A 20 62.85 -20.76 -52.21
C TRP A 20 62.83 -20.75 -50.67
N MET A 21 63.89 -20.24 -50.02
CA MET A 21 63.94 -20.11 -48.57
C MET A 21 62.85 -19.18 -48.06
N ASP A 22 62.65 -18.02 -48.71
CA ASP A 22 61.58 -17.09 -48.38
C ASP A 22 60.21 -17.78 -48.50
N PHE A 23 59.95 -18.50 -49.60
CA PHE A 23 58.71 -19.27 -49.77
C PHE A 23 58.48 -20.29 -48.64
N MET A 24 59.52 -21.05 -48.27
CA MET A 24 59.46 -22.02 -47.18
C MET A 24 59.16 -21.37 -45.82
N ILE A 25 59.78 -20.22 -45.52
CA ILE A 25 59.52 -19.46 -44.29
C ILE A 25 58.07 -18.98 -44.27
N ARG A 26 57.58 -18.35 -45.35
CA ARG A 26 56.19 -17.88 -45.43
C ARG A 26 55.17 -19.01 -45.26
N SER A 27 55.43 -20.15 -45.89
CA SER A 27 54.56 -21.34 -45.80
C SER A 27 54.51 -21.90 -44.37
N ARG A 28 55.67 -22.01 -43.70
CA ARG A 28 55.74 -22.46 -42.30
C ARG A 28 55.04 -21.52 -41.34
N VAL A 29 55.28 -20.20 -41.46
CA VAL A 29 54.61 -19.20 -40.60
C VAL A 29 53.10 -19.25 -40.82
N THR A 30 52.65 -19.33 -42.07
CA THR A 30 51.22 -19.49 -42.41
C THR A 30 50.62 -20.75 -41.76
N MET A 31 51.31 -21.89 -41.80
CA MET A 31 50.85 -23.10 -41.12
C MET A 31 50.74 -22.92 -39.61
N ILE A 32 51.74 -22.30 -38.97
CA ILE A 32 51.73 -22.03 -37.51
C ILE A 32 50.51 -21.17 -37.13
N LEU A 33 50.24 -20.08 -37.87
CA LEU A 33 49.09 -19.22 -37.62
C LEU A 33 47.76 -19.97 -37.76
N ARG A 34 47.64 -20.81 -38.78
CA ARG A 34 46.43 -21.62 -39.04
C ARG A 34 46.23 -22.70 -37.98
N ASP A 35 47.29 -23.42 -37.60
CA ASP A 35 47.24 -24.44 -36.54
C ASP A 35 46.93 -23.82 -35.18
N TYR A 36 47.49 -22.66 -34.88
CA TYR A 36 47.15 -21.91 -33.68
C TYR A 36 45.67 -21.54 -33.67
N LYS A 37 45.17 -20.96 -34.76
CA LYS A 37 43.75 -20.65 -34.90
C LYS A 37 42.89 -21.90 -34.74
N LEU A 38 43.19 -23.00 -35.43
CA LEU A 38 42.41 -24.24 -35.37
C LEU A 38 42.37 -24.84 -33.95
N SER A 39 43.50 -24.85 -33.26
CA SER A 39 43.59 -25.37 -31.87
C SER A 39 42.83 -24.50 -30.86
N HIS A 40 42.77 -23.19 -31.10
CA HIS A 40 42.16 -22.20 -30.19
C HIS A 40 40.79 -21.66 -30.67
N SER A 41 40.23 -22.19 -31.75
CA SER A 41 38.86 -21.85 -32.21
C SER A 41 37.76 -22.60 -31.44
N LYS A 42 38.12 -23.49 -30.52
CA LYS A 42 37.14 -24.23 -29.72
C LYS A 42 36.41 -23.31 -28.73
N PRO A 43 35.12 -23.53 -28.43
CA PRO A 43 34.36 -22.68 -27.51
C PRO A 43 35.01 -22.48 -26.14
N ILE A 44 35.75 -23.48 -25.63
CA ILE A 44 36.45 -23.42 -24.34
C ILE A 44 37.56 -22.37 -24.30
N PHE A 45 38.13 -21.98 -25.44
CA PHE A 45 39.19 -20.98 -25.54
C PHE A 45 38.67 -19.60 -25.95
N ASN A 46 37.37 -19.48 -26.24
CA ASN A 46 36.78 -18.25 -26.74
C ASN A 46 36.92 -17.12 -25.71
N GLY A 47 37.76 -16.12 -26.03
CA GLY A 47 38.11 -15.02 -25.14
C GLY A 47 39.17 -15.34 -24.09
N TRP A 48 39.76 -16.54 -24.09
CA TRP A 48 40.74 -16.98 -23.10
C TRP A 48 42.15 -17.19 -23.66
N ILE A 49 42.36 -16.94 -24.97
CA ILE A 49 43.64 -17.16 -25.66
C ILE A 49 44.81 -16.33 -25.13
N PHE A 50 44.53 -15.32 -24.30
CA PHE A 50 45.53 -14.44 -23.70
C PHE A 50 46.11 -15.01 -22.39
N PHE A 51 45.55 -16.09 -21.85
CA PHE A 51 45.95 -16.65 -20.56
C PHE A 51 46.60 -18.01 -20.73
N LYS A 52 47.69 -18.25 -19.98
CA LYS A 52 48.39 -19.54 -19.96
C LYS A 52 47.69 -20.57 -19.06
N SER A 53 47.12 -20.12 -17.95
CA SER A 53 46.42 -20.96 -16.99
C SER A 53 45.15 -20.27 -16.44
N PRO A 54 44.10 -21.05 -16.11
CA PRO A 54 42.87 -20.50 -15.54
C PRO A 54 42.98 -20.17 -14.04
N TYR A 55 44.11 -20.50 -13.38
CA TYR A 55 44.25 -20.38 -11.92
C TYR A 55 45.30 -19.34 -11.47
N ASP A 56 45.86 -18.58 -12.41
CA ASP A 56 46.94 -17.62 -12.12
C ASP A 56 46.43 -16.39 -11.34
N TYR A 57 45.11 -16.19 -11.31
CA TYR A 57 44.45 -15.08 -10.64
C TYR A 57 43.37 -15.61 -9.69
N ALA A 58 43.29 -15.05 -8.49
CA ALA A 58 42.28 -15.40 -7.51
C ALA A 58 40.91 -14.84 -7.90
N ASP A 59 39.88 -15.66 -7.71
CA ASP A 59 38.51 -15.28 -8.03
C ASP A 59 37.93 -14.32 -6.99
N ILE A 60 37.10 -13.40 -7.46
CA ILE A 60 36.35 -12.50 -6.59
C ILE A 60 35.02 -13.17 -6.25
N GLN A 61 34.74 -13.30 -4.96
CA GLN A 61 33.50 -13.90 -4.46
C GLN A 61 32.65 -12.86 -3.75
N LEU A 62 31.36 -12.83 -4.08
CA LEU A 62 30.38 -12.04 -3.35
C LEU A 62 30.01 -12.79 -2.07
N ASN A 63 30.19 -12.14 -0.92
CA ASN A 63 29.84 -12.68 0.40
C ASN A 63 30.39 -14.10 0.65
N PRO A 64 31.72 -14.32 0.61
CA PRO A 64 32.33 -15.66 0.64
C PRO A 64 31.98 -16.47 1.90
N SER A 65 31.70 -15.80 3.02
CA SER A 65 31.33 -16.41 4.30
C SER A 65 29.82 -16.64 4.48
N ASN A 66 28.98 -16.28 3.50
CA ASN A 66 27.54 -16.19 3.66
C ASN A 66 26.78 -17.30 2.93
N ASN A 67 26.04 -18.11 3.69
CA ASN A 67 25.20 -19.18 3.16
C ASN A 67 23.82 -18.72 2.66
N GLY A 68 23.49 -17.43 2.80
CA GLY A 68 22.18 -16.83 2.46
C GLY A 68 21.31 -16.50 3.67
N GLN A 69 21.84 -16.61 4.89
CA GLN A 69 21.13 -16.30 6.14
C GLN A 69 21.44 -14.90 6.70
N LEU A 70 22.38 -14.17 6.12
CA LEU A 70 22.74 -12.81 6.56
C LEU A 70 21.93 -11.72 5.83
N LEU A 71 21.97 -10.49 6.35
CA LEU A 71 21.27 -9.30 5.83
C LEU A 71 21.56 -9.04 4.34
N PHE A 72 22.83 -9.12 3.97
CA PHE A 72 23.29 -9.08 2.58
C PHE A 72 23.23 -10.49 2.03
N THR A 73 22.79 -10.67 0.78
CA THR A 73 22.69 -11.98 0.13
C THR A 73 23.21 -11.90 -1.30
N GLY A 74 23.46 -13.08 -1.90
CA GLY A 74 24.06 -13.22 -3.23
C GLY A 74 25.27 -14.15 -3.19
N LYS A 75 25.48 -14.91 -4.27
CA LYS A 75 26.57 -15.89 -4.42
C LYS A 75 27.32 -15.76 -5.74
N ALA A 76 27.45 -14.53 -6.26
CA ALA A 76 28.18 -14.32 -7.50
C ALA A 76 29.68 -14.58 -7.33
N ARG A 77 30.29 -15.09 -8.40
CA ARG A 77 31.72 -15.32 -8.52
C ARG A 77 32.20 -14.71 -9.83
N ILE A 78 33.32 -14.02 -9.78
CA ILE A 78 34.02 -13.50 -10.95
C ILE A 78 35.33 -14.28 -11.06
N ASP A 79 35.54 -14.91 -12.21
CA ASP A 79 36.79 -15.58 -12.56
C ASP A 79 37.95 -14.58 -12.46
N GLY A 80 39.05 -14.95 -11.78
CA GLY A 80 40.18 -14.07 -11.52
C GLY A 80 40.81 -13.49 -12.78
N ARG A 81 40.69 -14.20 -13.92
CA ARG A 81 41.15 -13.70 -15.23
C ARG A 81 40.36 -12.48 -15.72
N LEU A 82 39.19 -12.21 -15.14
CA LEU A 82 38.35 -11.05 -15.43
C LEU A 82 38.58 -9.91 -14.43
N THR A 83 39.72 -9.87 -13.75
CA THR A 83 40.10 -8.71 -12.93
C THR A 83 40.83 -7.64 -13.76
N ALA A 84 40.88 -6.40 -13.27
CA ALA A 84 41.67 -5.35 -13.91
C ALA A 84 43.16 -5.70 -13.95
N ALA A 85 43.68 -6.34 -12.89
CA ALA A 85 45.07 -6.80 -12.84
C ALA A 85 45.38 -7.81 -13.95
N ALA A 86 44.51 -8.83 -14.11
CA ALA A 86 44.64 -9.82 -15.17
C ALA A 86 44.58 -9.19 -16.57
N PHE A 87 43.69 -8.21 -16.78
CA PHE A 87 43.60 -7.49 -18.04
C PHE A 87 44.89 -6.71 -18.37
N GLU A 88 45.42 -5.94 -17.42
CA GLU A 88 46.62 -5.11 -17.64
C GLU A 88 47.90 -5.95 -17.79
N GLN A 89 47.96 -7.12 -17.14
CA GLN A 89 49.16 -7.98 -17.15
C GLN A 89 49.20 -8.95 -18.32
N GLU A 90 48.06 -9.51 -18.75
CA GLU A 90 48.03 -10.57 -19.75
C GLU A 90 47.35 -10.10 -21.04
N VAL A 91 46.11 -9.61 -20.98
CA VAL A 91 45.28 -9.35 -22.16
C VAL A 91 45.81 -8.19 -22.99
N LYS A 92 45.97 -7.02 -22.37
CA LYS A 92 46.42 -5.80 -23.05
C LYS A 92 47.80 -5.94 -23.69
N PRO A 93 48.86 -6.39 -22.98
CA PRO A 93 50.17 -6.55 -23.58
C PRO A 93 50.21 -7.67 -24.62
N SER A 94 49.51 -8.79 -24.39
CA SER A 94 49.47 -9.88 -25.38
C SER A 94 48.78 -9.45 -26.67
N PHE A 95 47.68 -8.71 -26.58
CA PHE A 95 47.00 -8.17 -27.76
C PHE A 95 47.91 -7.20 -28.53
N GLN A 96 48.56 -6.26 -27.84
CA GLN A 96 49.48 -5.30 -28.46
C GLN A 96 50.67 -6.00 -29.12
N ALA A 97 51.29 -6.97 -28.43
CA ALA A 97 52.41 -7.73 -28.95
C ALA A 97 52.00 -8.59 -30.16
N LEU A 98 50.84 -9.25 -30.13
CA LEU A 98 50.36 -10.06 -31.24
C LEU A 98 50.13 -9.20 -32.49
N THR A 99 49.51 -8.02 -32.34
CA THR A 99 49.25 -7.10 -33.45
C THR A 99 50.56 -6.53 -34.02
N ASP A 100 51.52 -6.19 -33.16
CA ASP A 100 52.84 -5.70 -33.58
C ASP A 100 53.63 -6.79 -34.32
N ILE A 101 53.75 -7.99 -33.76
CA ILE A 101 54.46 -9.12 -34.38
C ILE A 101 53.85 -9.44 -35.75
N LEU A 102 52.52 -9.49 -35.84
CA LEU A 102 51.80 -9.84 -37.07
C LEU A 102 52.15 -8.91 -38.24
N SER A 103 52.35 -7.61 -37.97
CA SER A 103 52.71 -6.62 -38.99
C SER A 103 54.12 -6.83 -39.59
N HIS A 104 54.98 -7.55 -38.87
CA HIS A 104 56.36 -7.85 -39.28
C HIS A 104 56.52 -9.29 -39.83
N LEU A 105 55.49 -10.13 -39.76
CA LEU A 105 55.59 -11.51 -40.23
C LEU A 105 55.63 -11.58 -41.77
N PRO A 106 56.49 -12.44 -42.35
CA PRO A 106 56.54 -12.65 -43.79
C PRO A 106 55.37 -13.56 -44.18
N VAL A 107 54.16 -13.03 -44.23
CA VAL A 107 52.95 -13.73 -44.68
C VAL A 107 52.12 -12.79 -45.55
N ASP A 108 51.21 -13.36 -46.34
CA ASP A 108 50.33 -12.58 -47.18
C ASP A 108 49.38 -11.69 -46.36
N ILE A 109 49.02 -10.52 -46.89
CA ILE A 109 48.17 -9.53 -46.23
C ILE A 109 46.80 -10.12 -45.85
N HIS A 110 46.25 -11.03 -46.67
CA HIS A 110 44.99 -11.70 -46.35
C HIS A 110 45.14 -12.64 -45.15
N GLU A 111 46.28 -13.32 -44.99
CA GLU A 111 46.51 -14.19 -43.84
C GLU A 111 46.77 -13.38 -42.57
N GLN A 112 47.51 -12.27 -42.65
CA GLN A 112 47.64 -11.31 -41.55
C GLN A 112 46.26 -10.83 -41.11
N LYS A 113 45.43 -10.35 -42.05
CA LYS A 113 44.06 -9.92 -41.73
C LYS A 113 43.25 -11.03 -41.06
N ARG A 114 43.27 -12.25 -41.60
CA ARG A 114 42.50 -13.39 -41.07
C ARG A 114 42.88 -13.77 -39.63
N PHE A 115 44.17 -13.67 -39.30
CA PHE A 115 44.64 -13.91 -37.94
C PHE A 115 44.31 -12.74 -37.02
N ASN A 116 44.46 -11.50 -37.50
CA ASN A 116 44.06 -10.31 -36.75
C ASN A 116 42.57 -10.35 -36.39
N ASP A 117 41.70 -10.66 -37.36
CA ASP A 117 40.26 -10.82 -37.15
C ASP A 117 39.96 -11.88 -36.06
N PHE A 118 40.70 -13.00 -36.05
CA PHE A 118 40.57 -14.03 -35.01
C PHE A 118 40.97 -13.53 -33.61
N VAL A 119 42.05 -12.74 -33.50
CA VAL A 119 42.47 -12.15 -32.22
C VAL A 119 41.44 -11.10 -31.76
N LEU A 120 40.90 -10.30 -32.68
CA LEU A 120 39.87 -9.29 -32.42
C LEU A 120 38.53 -9.91 -32.00
N GLU A 121 38.12 -11.03 -32.61
CA GLU A 121 36.98 -11.84 -32.19
C GLU A 121 37.15 -12.33 -30.75
N ASN A 122 38.34 -12.83 -30.40
CA ASN A 122 38.64 -13.27 -29.04
C ASN A 122 38.65 -12.10 -28.03
N LEU A 123 39.20 -10.94 -28.39
CA LEU A 123 39.14 -9.75 -27.54
C LEU A 123 37.68 -9.34 -27.28
N ASN A 124 36.83 -9.37 -28.32
CA ASN A 124 35.41 -9.05 -28.21
C ASN A 124 34.62 -10.06 -27.37
N ALA A 125 34.97 -11.34 -27.46
CA ALA A 125 34.40 -12.40 -26.63
C ALA A 125 34.82 -12.24 -25.16
N TYR A 126 36.10 -12.00 -24.90
CA TYR A 126 36.63 -11.68 -23.57
C TYR A 126 35.89 -10.49 -22.98
N ALA A 127 35.79 -9.38 -23.72
CA ALA A 127 35.08 -8.17 -23.32
C ALA A 127 33.60 -8.42 -22.97
N GLY A 128 32.93 -9.28 -23.75
CA GLY A 128 31.56 -9.70 -23.48
C GLY A 128 31.45 -10.47 -22.16
N THR A 129 32.29 -11.48 -21.97
CA THR A 129 32.34 -12.28 -20.74
C THR A 129 32.68 -11.43 -19.52
N TYR A 130 33.64 -10.51 -19.65
CA TYR A 130 34.05 -9.56 -18.63
C TYR A 130 32.85 -8.74 -18.15
N VAL A 131 32.19 -8.02 -19.06
CA VAL A 131 31.05 -7.15 -18.73
C VAL A 131 29.89 -7.96 -18.13
N ASN A 132 29.59 -9.12 -18.70
CA ASN A 132 28.52 -9.98 -18.19
C ASN A 132 28.79 -10.49 -16.77
N ALA A 133 30.05 -10.80 -16.43
CA ALA A 133 30.42 -11.23 -15.09
C ALA A 133 30.14 -10.15 -14.04
N TYR A 134 30.51 -8.89 -14.30
CA TYR A 134 30.24 -7.78 -13.38
C TYR A 134 28.76 -7.37 -13.34
N LEU A 135 28.04 -7.46 -14.47
CA LEU A 135 26.59 -7.27 -14.48
C LEU A 135 25.88 -8.31 -13.61
N HIS A 136 26.28 -9.59 -13.74
CA HIS A 136 25.76 -10.66 -12.89
C HIS A 136 26.13 -10.45 -11.42
N PHE A 137 27.36 -10.02 -11.14
CA PHE A 137 27.84 -9.77 -9.78
C PHE A 137 26.98 -8.74 -9.03
N ILE A 138 26.70 -7.60 -9.66
CA ILE A 138 25.86 -6.55 -9.05
C ILE A 138 24.42 -7.02 -8.89
N ARG A 139 23.84 -7.69 -9.90
CA ARG A 139 22.45 -8.18 -9.86
C ARG A 139 22.21 -9.22 -8.76
N GLN A 140 23.24 -9.97 -8.39
CA GLN A 140 23.15 -10.95 -7.31
C GLN A 140 23.23 -10.31 -5.92
N PHE A 141 23.74 -9.09 -5.80
CA PHE A 141 23.77 -8.38 -4.53
C PHE A 141 22.36 -7.95 -4.13
N GLN A 142 21.87 -8.49 -3.03
CA GLN A 142 20.55 -8.19 -2.50
C GLN A 142 20.63 -7.88 -1.01
N LEU A 143 20.01 -6.79 -0.59
CA LEU A 143 19.75 -6.48 0.81
C LEU A 143 18.36 -6.99 1.17
N ARG A 144 18.29 -7.97 2.08
CA ARG A 144 17.04 -8.59 2.54
C ARG A 144 16.85 -8.29 4.02
N ILE A 145 15.88 -7.42 4.30
CA ILE A 145 15.51 -6.99 5.64
C ILE A 145 14.13 -7.58 5.97
N LYS A 146 14.05 -8.41 7.00
CA LYS A 146 12.84 -9.16 7.37
C LYS A 146 12.26 -8.74 8.72
N SER A 147 12.94 -7.88 9.46
CA SER A 147 12.46 -7.37 10.74
C SER A 147 12.93 -5.94 11.02
N PRO A 148 12.28 -5.23 11.95
CA PRO A 148 12.73 -3.91 12.41
C PRO A 148 14.16 -3.92 12.99
N TRP A 149 14.56 -5.00 13.67
CA TRP A 149 15.92 -5.17 14.17
C TRP A 149 16.93 -5.26 13.02
N GLU A 150 16.62 -6.08 12.00
CA GLU A 150 17.45 -6.20 10.80
C GLU A 150 17.55 -4.88 10.03
N LEU A 151 16.49 -4.06 10.04
CA LEU A 151 16.51 -2.73 9.46
C LEU A 151 17.51 -1.82 10.19
N SER A 152 17.47 -1.79 11.52
CA SER A 152 18.42 -1.01 12.32
C SER A 152 19.87 -1.44 12.07
N ALA A 153 20.12 -2.76 12.04
CA ALA A 153 21.44 -3.30 11.72
C ALA A 153 21.90 -2.93 10.28
N ALA A 154 21.01 -3.01 9.29
CA ALA A 154 21.32 -2.63 7.92
C ALA A 154 21.61 -1.12 7.79
N LEU A 155 20.85 -0.26 8.46
CA LEU A 155 21.11 1.19 8.47
C LEU A 155 22.44 1.51 9.12
N SER A 156 22.78 0.84 10.22
CA SER A 156 24.06 0.98 10.88
C SER A 156 25.22 0.54 9.98
N ASP A 157 25.11 -0.60 9.29
CA ASP A 157 26.14 -1.09 8.35
C ASP A 157 26.35 -0.10 7.20
N LEU A 158 25.26 0.36 6.56
CA LEU A 158 25.32 1.25 5.41
C LEU A 158 26.08 2.56 5.70
N GLN A 159 26.10 3.01 6.96
CA GLN A 159 26.80 4.20 7.40
C GLN A 159 28.29 3.98 7.70
N GLN A 160 28.73 2.73 7.87
CA GLN A 160 30.13 2.45 8.15
C GLN A 160 31.01 2.66 6.91
N PRO A 161 32.24 3.18 7.08
CA PRO A 161 33.26 3.07 6.06
C PRO A 161 33.50 1.60 5.73
N GLY A 162 33.37 1.21 4.45
CA GLY A 162 33.52 -0.20 4.06
C GLY A 162 32.27 -1.05 4.34
N SER A 163 31.08 -0.44 4.38
CA SER A 163 29.82 -1.20 4.35
C SER A 163 29.80 -2.21 3.20
N GLN A 164 29.06 -3.30 3.35
CA GLN A 164 29.07 -4.38 2.35
C GLN A 164 28.64 -3.88 0.95
N LEU A 165 27.70 -2.92 0.90
CA LEU A 165 27.30 -2.25 -0.34
C LEU A 165 28.45 -1.40 -0.91
N GLN A 166 29.13 -0.60 -0.08
CA GLN A 166 30.24 0.23 -0.50
C GLN A 166 31.39 -0.62 -1.07
N GLU A 167 31.75 -1.72 -0.41
CA GLU A 167 32.78 -2.65 -0.87
C GLU A 167 32.42 -3.29 -2.22
N THR A 168 31.17 -3.73 -2.36
CA THR A 168 30.66 -4.33 -3.61
C THR A 168 30.76 -3.34 -4.77
N LEU A 169 30.37 -2.08 -4.55
CA LEU A 169 30.47 -1.02 -5.56
C LEU A 169 31.93 -0.65 -5.87
N ALA A 170 32.81 -0.65 -4.85
CA ALA A 170 34.24 -0.40 -5.02
C ALA A 170 34.91 -1.50 -5.86
N ILE A 171 34.58 -2.77 -5.64
CA ILE A 171 35.05 -3.91 -6.45
C ILE A 171 34.67 -3.71 -7.92
N VAL A 172 33.42 -3.34 -8.19
CA VAL A 172 32.94 -3.10 -9.56
C VAL A 172 33.68 -1.91 -10.17
N LYS A 173 33.79 -0.77 -9.47
CA LYS A 173 34.53 0.40 -9.97
C LYS A 173 35.96 0.02 -10.34
N THR A 174 36.70 -0.58 -9.41
CA THR A 174 38.12 -0.89 -9.56
C THR A 174 38.37 -1.79 -10.76
N ASN A 175 37.51 -2.77 -10.99
CA ASN A 175 37.70 -3.70 -12.10
C ASN A 175 37.09 -3.22 -13.42
N THR A 176 36.10 -2.32 -13.42
CA THR A 176 35.50 -1.85 -14.68
C THR A 176 36.11 -0.55 -15.22
N LYS A 177 36.90 0.17 -14.42
CA LYS A 177 37.66 1.36 -14.85
C LYS A 177 39.02 0.95 -15.43
N LEU A 178 38.99 0.20 -16.53
CA LEU A 178 40.19 -0.29 -17.23
C LEU A 178 40.91 0.84 -17.97
N ASN A 179 42.25 0.77 -18.04
CA ASN A 179 43.04 1.70 -18.85
C ASN A 179 43.11 1.18 -20.30
N LEU A 180 42.04 1.41 -21.04
CA LEU A 180 41.99 1.11 -22.47
C LEU A 180 42.69 2.24 -23.24
N SER A 181 43.73 1.92 -24.02
CA SER A 181 44.36 2.88 -24.93
C SER A 181 43.34 3.40 -25.96
N ASN A 182 43.53 4.61 -26.49
CA ASN A 182 42.71 5.17 -27.60
C ASN A 182 42.87 4.41 -28.93
N ALA A 183 43.42 3.20 -28.89
CA ALA A 183 43.62 2.36 -30.05
C ALA A 183 42.25 1.87 -30.56
N PRO A 184 41.99 1.89 -31.89
CA PRO A 184 40.68 1.55 -32.46
C PRO A 184 40.11 0.20 -32.01
N GLU A 185 40.98 -0.75 -31.69
CA GLU A 185 40.64 -2.12 -31.34
C GLU A 185 39.96 -2.24 -29.98
N PHE A 186 40.25 -1.34 -29.04
CA PHE A 186 39.62 -1.33 -27.70
C PHE A 186 38.32 -0.51 -27.65
N ILE A 187 37.94 0.19 -28.71
CA ILE A 187 36.73 1.03 -28.73
C ILE A 187 35.48 0.20 -28.39
N ALA A 188 35.33 -0.99 -29.00
CA ALA A 188 34.20 -1.87 -28.74
C ALA A 188 34.14 -2.34 -27.27
N PHE A 189 35.29 -2.59 -26.65
CA PHE A 189 35.35 -2.97 -25.24
C PHE A 189 34.99 -1.78 -24.34
N SER A 190 35.54 -0.60 -24.61
CA SER A 190 35.23 0.64 -23.88
C SER A 190 33.72 0.95 -23.92
N GLN A 191 33.10 0.82 -25.09
CA GLN A 191 31.65 0.99 -25.25
C GLN A 191 30.85 0.01 -24.37
N LYS A 192 31.24 -1.26 -24.29
CA LYS A 192 30.56 -2.23 -23.42
C LYS A 192 30.73 -1.92 -21.93
N LEU A 193 31.89 -1.40 -21.51
CA LEU A 193 32.14 -1.00 -20.12
C LEU A 193 31.40 0.27 -19.70
N SER A 194 30.96 1.10 -20.65
CA SER A 194 30.24 2.34 -20.37
C SER A 194 28.98 2.15 -19.51
N VAL A 195 28.39 0.95 -19.51
CA VAL A 195 27.27 0.58 -18.64
C VAL A 195 27.56 0.85 -17.16
N PHE A 196 28.81 0.68 -16.71
CA PHE A 196 29.24 0.89 -15.32
C PHE A 196 29.59 2.35 -14.99
N GLY A 197 29.45 3.28 -15.94
CA GLY A 197 29.88 4.67 -15.77
C GLY A 197 29.19 5.40 -14.61
N SER A 198 27.95 5.04 -14.26
CA SER A 198 27.26 5.59 -13.08
C SER A 198 27.89 5.12 -11.77
N ILE A 199 28.24 3.83 -11.65
CA ILE A 199 28.94 3.29 -10.47
C ILE A 199 30.34 3.87 -10.35
N GLN A 200 31.06 4.04 -11.47
CA GLN A 200 32.39 4.63 -11.47
C GLN A 200 32.38 6.08 -10.97
N ARG A 201 31.36 6.87 -11.34
CA ARG A 201 31.15 8.24 -10.83
C ARG A 201 30.71 8.25 -9.37
N LEU A 202 29.76 7.38 -9.01
CA LEU A 202 29.26 7.24 -7.62
C LEU A 202 30.41 6.95 -6.65
N MET A 203 31.31 6.07 -7.06
CA MET A 203 32.44 5.61 -6.25
C MET A 203 33.72 6.41 -6.55
N GLU A 204 33.63 7.59 -7.17
CA GLU A 204 34.80 8.43 -7.40
C GLU A 204 35.37 8.93 -6.07
N GLU A 205 36.66 8.72 -5.87
CA GLU A 205 37.31 8.97 -4.59
C GLU A 205 37.84 10.40 -4.53
N LYS A 206 37.55 11.10 -3.43
CA LYS A 206 38.13 12.40 -3.11
C LYS A 206 38.55 12.40 -1.65
N ASN A 207 39.82 12.62 -1.39
CA ASN A 207 40.41 12.67 -0.04
C ASN A 207 40.08 11.42 0.81
N GLY A 208 40.15 10.21 0.23
CA GLY A 208 39.89 8.96 0.94
C GLY A 208 38.41 8.63 1.17
N ALA A 209 37.49 9.40 0.58
CA ALA A 209 36.04 9.21 0.73
C ALA A 209 35.33 9.17 -0.64
N TYR A 210 34.06 8.75 -0.64
CA TYR A 210 33.18 8.70 -1.81
C TYR A 210 32.02 9.73 -1.65
N PRO A 211 32.20 10.99 -2.07
CA PRO A 211 31.25 12.06 -1.73
C PRO A 211 29.82 11.84 -2.22
N GLU A 212 29.64 11.26 -3.41
CA GLU A 212 28.29 10.99 -3.94
C GLU A 212 27.59 9.85 -3.20
N PHE A 213 28.34 8.85 -2.73
CA PHE A 213 27.81 7.78 -1.88
C PHE A 213 27.52 8.28 -0.45
N GLN A 214 28.35 9.18 0.09
CA GLN A 214 28.11 9.80 1.40
C GLN A 214 26.79 10.58 1.46
N LYS A 215 26.31 11.14 0.34
CA LYS A 215 24.97 11.74 0.28
C LYS A 215 23.87 10.71 0.55
N TYR A 216 23.99 9.50 0.02
CA TYR A 216 23.06 8.40 0.35
C TYR A 216 23.18 7.97 1.81
N GLN A 217 24.41 7.83 2.32
CA GLN A 217 24.65 7.52 3.74
C GLN A 217 24.01 8.58 4.66
N ALA A 218 24.05 9.85 4.29
CA ALA A 218 23.41 10.93 5.05
C ALA A 218 21.88 10.79 5.08
N ILE A 219 21.24 10.40 3.97
CA ILE A 219 19.80 10.10 3.94
C ILE A 219 19.48 8.92 4.88
N MET A 220 20.29 7.86 4.86
CA MET A 220 20.11 6.70 5.73
C MET A 220 20.33 7.05 7.21
N ALA A 221 21.33 7.89 7.52
CA ALA A 221 21.61 8.37 8.87
C ALA A 221 20.46 9.24 9.41
N GLN A 222 19.93 10.14 8.59
CA GLN A 222 18.76 10.94 8.95
C GLN A 222 17.55 10.05 9.23
N MET A 223 17.31 9.06 8.36
CA MET A 223 16.24 8.08 8.55
C MET A 223 16.42 7.31 9.86
N GLN A 224 17.62 6.79 10.14
CA GLN A 224 17.88 6.09 11.39
C GLN A 224 17.64 6.99 12.61
N GLN A 225 18.14 8.22 12.60
CA GLN A 225 17.96 9.17 13.69
C GLN A 225 16.47 9.44 13.96
N GLU A 226 15.66 9.58 12.91
CA GLU A 226 14.21 9.76 13.05
C GLU A 226 13.55 8.50 13.64
N LEU A 227 13.90 7.32 13.12
CA LEU A 227 13.34 6.04 13.57
C LEU A 227 13.67 5.73 15.04
N ASP A 228 14.88 6.08 15.48
CA ASP A 228 15.37 5.86 16.84
C ASP A 228 14.91 6.95 17.84
N SER A 229 14.24 8.00 17.36
CA SER A 229 13.77 9.10 18.20
C SER A 229 12.75 8.63 19.24
N ARG A 230 13.01 8.99 20.50
CA ARG A 230 12.11 8.76 21.64
C ARG A 230 11.36 10.02 22.05
N GLU A 231 11.58 11.12 21.33
CA GLU A 231 10.91 12.37 21.63
C GLU A 231 9.42 12.27 21.26
N PRO A 232 8.51 12.83 22.07
CA PRO A 232 7.11 12.93 21.72
C PRO A 232 6.95 13.65 20.38
N TYR A 233 5.97 13.22 19.59
CA TYR A 233 5.66 13.89 18.34
C TYR A 233 5.20 15.33 18.59
N VAL A 234 5.77 16.26 17.85
CA VAL A 234 5.33 17.66 17.82
C VAL A 234 4.72 17.95 16.46
N ALA A 235 3.43 18.28 16.46
CA ALA A 235 2.69 18.59 15.23
C ALA A 235 3.33 19.76 14.48
N GLN A 236 3.55 19.57 13.19
CA GLN A 236 4.00 20.60 12.28
C GLN A 236 2.80 21.33 11.67
N LYS A 237 3.01 22.60 11.28
CA LYS A 237 1.96 23.39 10.61
C LYS A 237 1.42 22.72 9.34
N THR A 238 2.26 21.93 8.66
CA THR A 238 1.93 21.18 7.45
C THR A 238 1.08 19.94 7.71
N ASP A 239 0.90 19.53 8.97
CA ASP A 239 0.10 18.33 9.28
C ASP A 239 -1.40 18.57 9.19
N GLY A 240 -1.86 19.80 9.43
CA GLY A 240 -3.30 20.12 9.45
C GLY A 240 -4.09 19.12 10.29
N ASP A 241 -5.11 18.52 9.68
CA ASP A 241 -6.02 17.57 10.32
C ASP A 241 -5.37 16.19 10.60
N GLU A 242 -4.17 15.92 10.09
CA GLU A 242 -3.45 14.65 10.35
C GLU A 242 -2.63 14.67 11.64
N ALA A 243 -2.53 15.83 12.31
CA ALA A 243 -1.64 16.04 13.45
C ALA A 243 -1.90 15.08 14.62
N ALA A 244 -3.16 14.93 15.03
CA ALA A 244 -3.53 14.08 16.15
C ALA A 244 -3.32 12.60 15.82
N PHE A 245 -3.72 12.14 14.62
CA PHE A 245 -3.40 10.80 14.14
C PHE A 245 -1.90 10.52 14.11
N LYS A 246 -1.06 11.40 13.53
CA LYS A 246 0.40 11.24 13.52
C LYS A 246 0.99 11.17 14.93
N GLY A 247 0.39 11.86 15.89
CA GLY A 247 0.77 11.79 17.30
C GLY A 247 0.61 10.40 17.94
N THR A 248 -0.28 9.56 17.39
CA THR A 248 -0.47 8.17 17.85
C THR A 248 0.50 7.17 17.21
N LEU A 249 1.13 7.56 16.09
CA LEU A 249 2.04 6.70 15.35
C LEU A 249 3.45 6.73 15.97
N THR A 250 4.15 5.59 15.89
CA THR A 250 5.59 5.51 16.14
C THR A 250 6.37 6.35 15.11
N PRO A 251 7.66 6.65 15.33
CA PRO A 251 8.48 7.30 14.30
C PRO A 251 8.50 6.53 12.97
N MET A 252 8.55 5.20 13.01
CA MET A 252 8.49 4.35 11.83
C MET A 252 7.12 4.43 11.13
N GLY A 253 6.03 4.43 11.89
CA GLY A 253 4.68 4.63 11.36
C GLY A 253 4.53 6.00 10.69
N ARG A 254 5.10 7.06 11.26
CA ARG A 254 5.08 8.40 10.64
C ARG A 254 5.89 8.47 9.35
N ALA A 255 7.08 7.87 9.33
CA ALA A 255 7.90 7.80 8.13
C ALA A 255 7.19 6.99 7.02
N ALA A 256 6.57 5.86 7.37
CA ALA A 256 5.74 5.09 6.43
C ALA A 256 4.53 5.90 5.95
N TRP A 257 3.83 6.60 6.83
CA TRP A 257 2.71 7.48 6.46
C TRP A 257 3.11 8.53 5.41
N ALA A 258 4.26 9.18 5.60
CA ALA A 258 4.80 10.13 4.62
C ALA A 258 5.10 9.45 3.26
N ILE A 259 5.65 8.22 3.28
CA ILE A 259 5.91 7.41 2.08
C ILE A 259 4.61 7.03 1.37
N LEU A 260 3.58 6.63 2.10
CA LEU A 260 2.27 6.24 1.57
C LEU A 260 1.61 7.41 0.82
N LEU A 261 1.66 8.59 1.44
CA LEU A 261 1.12 9.83 0.88
C LEU A 261 2.02 10.47 -0.19
N LYS A 262 3.19 9.87 -0.48
CA LYS A 262 4.16 10.37 -1.47
C LYS A 262 4.55 11.83 -1.21
N GLN A 263 4.77 12.19 0.05
CA GLN A 263 5.19 13.54 0.42
C GLN A 263 6.60 13.83 -0.14
N ASP A 264 6.88 15.09 -0.48
CA ASP A 264 8.16 15.50 -1.09
C ASP A 264 9.37 15.21 -0.17
N GLY A 265 9.18 15.26 1.14
CA GLY A 265 10.18 14.93 2.15
C GLY A 265 10.31 13.44 2.50
N ALA A 266 9.49 12.57 1.92
CA ALA A 266 9.53 11.15 2.24
C ALA A 266 10.84 10.50 1.74
N TYR A 267 11.38 9.55 2.51
CA TYR A 267 12.65 8.88 2.19
C TYR A 267 12.64 8.18 0.81
N THR A 268 11.49 7.70 0.34
CA THR A 268 11.34 7.16 -1.02
C THR A 268 11.60 8.22 -2.08
N THR A 269 11.09 9.43 -1.89
CA THR A 269 11.30 10.57 -2.80
C THR A 269 12.75 11.04 -2.76
N LEU A 270 13.37 11.11 -1.57
CA LEU A 270 14.77 11.50 -1.40
C LEU A 270 15.72 10.51 -2.09
N VAL A 271 15.57 9.21 -1.84
CA VAL A 271 16.41 8.18 -2.46
C VAL A 271 16.19 8.10 -3.96
N LYS A 272 14.94 8.22 -4.43
CA LYS A 272 14.64 8.24 -5.88
C LYS A 272 15.30 9.43 -6.57
N SER A 273 15.18 10.62 -6.00
CA SER A 273 15.82 11.84 -6.53
C SER A 273 17.34 11.70 -6.55
N TRP A 274 17.93 11.17 -5.48
CA TRP A 274 19.37 10.91 -5.45
C TRP A 274 19.81 9.91 -6.54
N LEU A 275 19.13 8.77 -6.68
CA LEU A 275 19.43 7.76 -7.71
C LEU A 275 19.33 8.32 -9.14
N GLN A 276 18.34 9.16 -9.40
CA GLN A 276 18.18 9.85 -10.68
C GLN A 276 19.36 10.80 -10.94
N ASN A 277 19.77 11.57 -9.93
CA ASN A 277 20.89 12.51 -10.03
C ASN A 277 22.23 11.80 -10.31
N VAL A 278 22.50 10.68 -9.65
CA VAL A 278 23.73 9.89 -9.89
C VAL A 278 23.65 9.03 -11.17
N GLY A 279 22.45 8.84 -11.71
CA GLY A 279 22.21 8.09 -12.96
C GLY A 279 22.34 6.57 -12.80
N ILE A 280 21.99 6.03 -11.63
CA ILE A 280 21.96 4.57 -11.41
C ILE A 280 20.78 3.98 -12.17
N GLN A 281 21.04 2.96 -12.99
CA GLN A 281 20.02 2.33 -13.82
C GLN A 281 18.99 1.56 -12.96
N PRO A 282 17.70 1.50 -13.35
CA PRO A 282 16.63 0.89 -12.56
C PRO A 282 16.95 -0.52 -12.02
N GLU A 283 17.65 -1.33 -12.81
CA GLU A 283 18.01 -2.72 -12.48
C GLU A 283 18.99 -2.81 -11.30
N TRP A 284 19.65 -1.71 -10.93
CA TRP A 284 20.65 -1.64 -9.86
C TRP A 284 20.17 -0.84 -8.65
N GLN A 285 18.93 -0.34 -8.67
CA GLN A 285 18.41 0.53 -7.63
C GLN A 285 17.95 -0.24 -6.38
N GLN A 286 17.65 -1.54 -6.50
CA GLN A 286 17.05 -2.33 -5.41
C GLN A 286 17.83 -2.26 -4.08
N PRO A 287 19.16 -2.40 -4.04
CA PRO A 287 19.90 -2.34 -2.78
C PRO A 287 19.77 -0.99 -2.07
N PHE A 288 19.62 0.10 -2.83
CA PHE A 288 19.46 1.45 -2.28
C PHE A 288 18.05 1.70 -1.74
N PHE A 289 17.03 1.12 -2.39
CA PHE A 289 15.64 1.24 -1.96
C PHE A 289 15.26 0.29 -0.81
N ALA A 290 15.97 -0.83 -0.65
CA ALA A 290 15.61 -1.87 0.31
C ALA A 290 15.33 -1.35 1.73
N PRO A 291 16.17 -0.47 2.35
CA PRO A 291 15.88 0.03 3.69
C PRO A 291 14.59 0.87 3.74
N VAL A 292 14.35 1.68 2.72
CA VAL A 292 13.17 2.56 2.64
C VAL A 292 11.90 1.75 2.41
N GLN A 293 11.97 0.70 1.59
CA GLN A 293 10.87 -0.25 1.41
C GLN A 293 10.53 -0.94 2.74
N SER A 294 11.54 -1.38 3.49
CA SER A 294 11.30 -2.00 4.80
C SER A 294 10.67 -1.03 5.81
N VAL A 295 11.05 0.26 5.81
CA VAL A 295 10.34 1.28 6.62
C VAL A 295 8.88 1.36 6.22
N ALA A 296 8.59 1.42 4.92
CA ALA A 296 7.22 1.47 4.42
C ALA A 296 6.42 0.23 4.85
N ASP A 297 6.99 -0.96 4.70
CA ASP A 297 6.32 -2.23 5.01
C ASP A 297 6.04 -2.36 6.51
N PHE A 298 7.08 -2.25 7.36
CA PHE A 298 6.92 -2.39 8.81
C PHE A 298 6.11 -1.25 9.44
N GLY A 299 6.32 -0.02 8.97
CA GLY A 299 5.54 1.13 9.46
C GLY A 299 4.07 1.04 9.05
N THR A 300 3.76 0.47 7.87
CA THR A 300 2.37 0.20 7.46
C THR A 300 1.71 -0.82 8.37
N THR A 301 2.40 -1.89 8.76
CA THR A 301 1.88 -2.85 9.76
C THR A 301 1.53 -2.14 11.08
N GLN A 302 2.43 -1.27 11.57
CA GLN A 302 2.18 -0.50 12.80
C GLN A 302 1.01 0.48 12.65
N ILE A 303 0.86 1.13 11.49
CA ILE A 303 -0.30 1.98 11.21
C ILE A 303 -1.59 1.16 11.31
N ASN A 304 -1.64 -0.02 10.70
CA ASN A 304 -2.83 -0.89 10.75
C ASN A 304 -3.18 -1.29 12.18
N GLU A 305 -2.18 -1.64 13.00
CA GLU A 305 -2.37 -1.96 14.43
C GLU A 305 -2.95 -0.78 15.21
N VAL A 306 -2.42 0.43 15.01
CA VAL A 306 -2.90 1.66 15.66
C VAL A 306 -4.33 1.98 15.23
N VAL A 307 -4.63 1.90 13.93
CA VAL A 307 -5.98 2.13 13.40
C VAL A 307 -6.98 1.13 13.99
N PHE A 308 -6.61 -0.14 14.05
CA PHE A 308 -7.44 -1.17 14.66
C PHE A 308 -7.69 -0.88 16.14
N SER A 309 -6.63 -0.56 16.90
CA SER A 309 -6.74 -0.25 18.33
C SER A 309 -7.64 0.95 18.60
N ILE A 310 -7.46 2.04 17.86
CA ILE A 310 -8.26 3.28 18.04
C ILE A 310 -9.72 3.00 17.68
N TRP A 311 -9.98 2.30 16.58
CA TRP A 311 -11.35 1.98 16.18
C TRP A 311 -12.04 1.04 17.17
N SER A 312 -11.37 -0.02 17.62
CA SER A 312 -11.91 -0.95 18.60
C SER A 312 -12.23 -0.25 19.91
N ASP A 313 -11.32 0.57 20.45
CA ASP A 313 -11.61 1.32 21.68
C ASP A 313 -12.76 2.32 21.47
N LEU A 314 -12.74 3.07 20.36
CA LEU A 314 -13.81 4.01 20.03
C LEU A 314 -15.18 3.32 19.97
N TRP A 315 -15.26 2.18 19.30
CA TRP A 315 -16.50 1.43 19.09
C TRP A 315 -16.95 0.68 20.36
N ASP A 316 -16.06 -0.10 20.96
CA ASP A 316 -16.38 -1.00 22.06
C ASP A 316 -16.63 -0.23 23.36
N SER A 317 -15.91 0.87 23.60
CA SER A 317 -16.08 1.68 24.81
C SER A 317 -17.29 2.62 24.72
N ASN A 318 -17.60 3.16 23.53
CA ASN A 318 -18.63 4.23 23.41
C ASN A 318 -19.92 3.77 22.74
N ILE A 319 -19.89 2.81 21.81
CA ILE A 319 -21.07 2.43 21.01
C ILE A 319 -21.71 1.15 21.53
N VAL A 320 -20.92 0.08 21.72
CA VAL A 320 -21.42 -1.24 22.14
C VAL A 320 -22.30 -1.19 23.40
N PRO A 321 -21.97 -0.42 24.46
CA PRO A 321 -22.81 -0.34 25.65
C PRO A 321 -24.20 0.27 25.36
N LEU A 322 -24.28 1.20 24.42
CA LEU A 322 -25.55 1.84 24.04
C LEU A 322 -26.42 0.90 23.19
N LEU A 323 -25.80 0.07 22.35
CA LEU A 323 -26.52 -0.91 21.52
C LEU A 323 -27.27 -1.96 22.35
N ALA A 324 -26.88 -2.16 23.62
CA ALA A 324 -27.59 -3.06 24.54
C ALA A 324 -28.84 -2.44 25.16
N LYS A 325 -29.10 -1.14 24.95
CA LYS A 325 -30.22 -0.39 25.53
C LYS A 325 -31.33 -0.13 24.51
N PHE A 326 -32.55 0.11 25.00
CA PHE A 326 -33.63 0.64 24.16
C PHE A 326 -33.31 2.10 23.75
N PRO A 327 -33.54 2.55 22.51
CA PRO A 327 -34.29 1.90 21.42
C PRO A 327 -33.46 1.02 20.45
N PHE A 328 -32.14 0.90 20.63
CA PHE A 328 -31.29 0.05 19.76
C PHE A 328 -31.62 -1.44 19.92
N ARG A 329 -31.85 -1.86 21.16
CA ARG A 329 -32.28 -3.20 21.52
C ARG A 329 -33.74 -3.19 21.93
N SER A 330 -34.61 -3.75 21.08
CA SER A 330 -36.07 -3.68 21.26
C SER A 330 -36.58 -4.48 22.48
N ASP A 331 -35.93 -5.57 22.86
CA ASP A 331 -36.29 -6.39 24.03
C ASP A 331 -35.72 -5.87 25.35
N ALA A 332 -34.99 -4.75 25.35
CA ALA A 332 -34.44 -4.17 26.58
C ALA A 332 -35.57 -3.68 27.52
N GLY A 333 -35.42 -3.93 28.82
CA GLY A 333 -36.35 -3.48 29.87
C GLY A 333 -36.30 -1.96 30.11
N ARG A 334 -37.25 -1.44 30.90
CA ARG A 334 -37.31 0.00 31.24
C ARG A 334 -36.11 0.49 32.06
N ASP A 335 -35.44 -0.41 32.77
CA ASP A 335 -34.20 -0.16 33.51
C ASP A 335 -32.96 -0.01 32.61
N LYS A 336 -33.10 -0.35 31.32
CA LYS A 336 -32.02 -0.32 30.31
C LYS A 336 -32.44 0.51 29.11
N GLU A 337 -32.95 1.70 29.39
CA GLU A 337 -33.26 2.69 28.37
C GLU A 337 -32.09 3.67 28.25
N LEU A 338 -31.78 4.00 27.01
CA LEU A 338 -30.84 5.06 26.69
C LEU A 338 -31.44 6.39 27.15
N THR A 339 -30.63 7.31 27.66
CA THR A 339 -31.08 8.69 27.89
C THR A 339 -30.66 9.59 26.73
N GLY A 340 -31.37 10.71 26.55
CA GLY A 340 -31.03 11.75 25.58
C GLY A 340 -29.64 12.31 25.83
N ASP A 341 -29.27 12.48 27.11
CA ASP A 341 -27.92 12.91 27.51
C ASP A 341 -26.85 11.90 27.09
N GLU A 342 -27.07 10.59 27.25
CA GLU A 342 -26.14 9.56 26.77
C GLU A 342 -26.00 9.59 25.24
N LEU A 343 -27.11 9.77 24.53
CA LEU A 343 -27.12 9.84 23.06
C LEU A 343 -26.41 11.11 22.55
N ILE A 344 -26.62 12.26 23.20
CA ILE A 344 -25.90 13.52 22.91
C ILE A 344 -24.41 13.36 23.22
N HIS A 345 -24.07 12.82 24.39
CA HIS A 345 -22.68 12.65 24.81
C HIS A 345 -21.86 11.84 23.81
N VAL A 346 -22.46 10.82 23.18
CA VAL A 346 -21.76 9.95 22.22
C VAL A 346 -21.86 10.46 20.79
N PHE A 347 -23.06 10.78 20.30
CA PHE A 347 -23.31 10.96 18.86
C PHE A 347 -23.48 12.41 18.40
N HIS A 348 -23.47 13.39 19.31
CA HIS A 348 -23.63 14.80 18.91
C HIS A 348 -22.54 15.21 17.89
N PRO A 349 -22.90 15.82 16.74
CA PRO A 349 -21.98 15.99 15.61
C PRO A 349 -20.77 16.87 15.90
N LYS A 350 -20.83 17.76 16.91
CA LYS A 350 -19.74 18.70 17.25
C LYS A 350 -19.09 18.46 18.61
N GLN A 351 -19.76 17.71 19.49
CA GLN A 351 -19.38 17.59 20.91
C GLN A 351 -19.42 16.14 21.39
N GLY A 352 -19.93 15.22 20.56
CA GLY A 352 -20.02 13.82 20.89
C GLY A 352 -18.64 13.19 20.86
N VAL A 353 -18.36 12.35 21.85
CA VAL A 353 -17.05 11.69 22.00
C VAL A 353 -16.71 10.84 20.77
N PHE A 354 -17.71 10.25 20.10
CA PHE A 354 -17.48 9.48 18.88
C PHE A 354 -16.91 10.35 17.76
N TRP A 355 -17.56 11.47 17.46
CA TRP A 355 -17.17 12.34 16.35
C TRP A 355 -15.86 13.06 16.63
N SER A 356 -15.63 13.53 17.87
CA SER A 356 -14.35 14.14 18.23
C SER A 356 -13.19 13.17 17.99
N ALA A 357 -13.26 11.97 18.57
CA ALA A 357 -12.20 10.98 18.41
C ALA A 357 -12.05 10.51 16.96
N PHE A 358 -13.16 10.30 16.24
CA PHE A 358 -13.10 9.97 14.82
C PHE A 358 -12.39 11.08 14.02
N HIS A 359 -12.75 12.34 14.23
CA HIS A 359 -12.16 13.46 13.50
C HIS A 359 -10.66 13.60 13.79
N ASP A 360 -10.28 13.52 15.06
CA ASP A 360 -8.89 13.68 15.49
C ASP A 360 -7.99 12.54 14.99
N TYR A 361 -8.49 11.30 15.02
CA TYR A 361 -7.62 10.13 14.84
C TYR A 361 -7.87 9.32 13.56
N LEU A 362 -9.10 9.27 13.05
CA LEU A 362 -9.47 8.32 11.98
C LEU A 362 -9.94 8.99 10.69
N SER A 363 -10.34 10.26 10.75
CA SER A 363 -10.72 11.03 9.56
C SER A 363 -9.62 11.14 8.51
N PRO A 364 -8.30 11.17 8.83
CA PRO A 364 -7.24 11.16 7.83
C PRO A 364 -7.25 9.95 6.90
N LEU A 365 -7.95 8.86 7.26
CA LEU A 365 -8.09 7.64 6.46
C LEU A 365 -9.24 7.71 5.45
N CYS A 366 -10.14 8.68 5.63
CA CYS A 366 -11.43 8.74 4.94
C CYS A 366 -11.64 10.08 4.23
N ARG A 367 -12.65 10.11 3.35
CA ARG A 367 -13.18 11.33 2.75
C ARG A 367 -14.69 11.31 2.81
N MET A 368 -15.26 12.46 3.17
CA MET A 368 -16.70 12.70 3.13
C MET A 368 -17.12 13.08 1.71
N GLY A 369 -18.10 12.36 1.15
CA GLY A 369 -18.73 12.68 -0.13
C GLY A 369 -20.19 12.26 -0.13
N ASN A 370 -21.09 13.13 -0.60
CA ASN A 370 -22.54 12.87 -0.60
C ASN A 370 -23.09 12.39 0.77
N GLN A 371 -22.61 12.97 1.87
CA GLN A 371 -22.95 12.60 3.25
C GLN A 371 -22.54 11.17 3.66
N LEU A 372 -21.67 10.52 2.90
CA LEU A 372 -21.11 9.22 3.22
C LEU A 372 -19.59 9.31 3.31
N TRP A 373 -19.05 8.64 4.32
CA TRP A 373 -17.62 8.39 4.46
C TRP A 373 -17.20 7.26 3.53
N SER A 374 -16.15 7.53 2.78
CA SER A 374 -15.49 6.58 1.89
C SER A 374 -14.00 6.56 2.19
N ARG A 375 -13.34 5.45 1.85
CA ARG A 375 -11.89 5.34 2.01
C ARG A 375 -11.17 6.29 1.06
N ARG A 376 -10.06 6.86 1.52
CA ARG A 376 -9.11 7.61 0.68
C ARG A 376 -8.49 6.71 -0.38
N HIS A 377 -8.66 7.06 -1.66
CA HIS A 377 -8.11 6.29 -2.78
C HIS A 377 -6.58 6.15 -2.72
N ASP A 378 -5.87 7.17 -2.25
CA ASP A 378 -4.42 7.15 -2.05
C ASP A 378 -3.95 6.14 -0.99
N LEU A 379 -4.87 5.64 -0.16
CA LEU A 379 -4.62 4.66 0.89
C LEU A 379 -5.26 3.29 0.62
N SER A 380 -6.10 3.15 -0.42
CA SER A 380 -7.04 2.03 -0.66
C SER A 380 -6.43 0.63 -0.79
N ASP A 381 -5.14 0.53 -1.11
CA ASP A 381 -4.45 -0.76 -1.26
C ASP A 381 -3.34 -0.97 -0.22
N ARG A 382 -3.21 -0.04 0.73
CA ARG A 382 -2.02 0.01 1.61
C ARG A 382 -2.35 -0.02 3.10
N ILE A 383 -3.45 0.59 3.53
CA ILE A 383 -3.88 0.59 4.95
C ILE A 383 -5.10 -0.30 5.17
N GLU A 384 -4.97 -1.37 5.93
CA GLU A 384 -6.11 -2.25 6.20
C GLU A 384 -7.08 -1.59 7.20
N LEU A 385 -8.33 -1.40 6.78
CA LEU A 385 -9.37 -0.90 7.68
C LEU A 385 -10.02 -2.08 8.41
N PRO A 386 -10.45 -1.90 9.67
CA PRO A 386 -11.18 -2.91 10.41
C PRO A 386 -12.44 -3.40 9.67
N ALA A 387 -12.85 -4.63 9.94
CA ALA A 387 -14.08 -5.19 9.36
C ALA A 387 -15.30 -4.31 9.66
N ASN A 388 -16.16 -4.12 8.66
CA ASN A 388 -17.36 -3.29 8.72
C ASN A 388 -17.12 -1.81 9.10
N PHE A 389 -15.86 -1.33 9.14
CA PHE A 389 -15.52 0.04 9.55
C PHE A 389 -16.38 1.11 8.84
N LEU A 390 -16.40 1.09 7.51
CA LEU A 390 -17.16 2.08 6.73
C LEU A 390 -18.67 1.90 6.87
N GLN A 391 -19.16 0.67 7.01
CA GLN A 391 -20.58 0.40 7.20
C GLN A 391 -21.07 0.99 8.52
N ARG A 392 -20.33 0.72 9.61
CA ARG A 392 -20.59 1.23 10.95
C ARG A 392 -20.46 2.75 11.03
N LEU A 393 -19.39 3.31 10.50
CA LEU A 393 -19.17 4.75 10.44
C LEU A 393 -20.31 5.47 9.72
N ASN A 394 -20.77 4.92 8.59
CA ASN A 394 -21.90 5.49 7.85
C ASN A 394 -23.24 5.30 8.56
N ALA A 395 -23.44 4.21 9.31
CA ALA A 395 -24.61 4.04 10.16
C ALA A 395 -24.65 5.11 11.27
N VAL A 396 -23.50 5.41 11.89
CA VAL A 396 -23.39 6.50 12.87
C VAL A 396 -23.60 7.88 12.22
N GLN A 397 -23.07 8.09 11.01
CA GLN A 397 -23.30 9.31 10.22
C GLN A 397 -24.79 9.53 9.94
N GLN A 398 -25.50 8.48 9.53
CA GLN A 398 -26.94 8.54 9.28
C GLN A 398 -27.73 8.78 10.57
N LEU A 399 -27.37 8.11 11.67
CA LEU A 399 -27.99 8.36 12.98
C LEU A 399 -27.85 9.83 13.36
N SER A 400 -26.63 10.36 13.28
CA SER A 400 -26.32 11.74 13.68
C SER A 400 -27.03 12.77 12.80
N ALA A 401 -27.05 12.57 11.48
CA ALA A 401 -27.72 13.48 10.54
C ALA A 401 -29.28 13.47 10.65
N ASN A 402 -29.85 12.41 11.21
CA ASN A 402 -31.29 12.33 11.46
C ASN A 402 -31.69 12.97 12.79
N LEU A 403 -30.82 12.94 13.79
CA LEU A 403 -31.10 13.42 15.14
C LEU A 403 -30.67 14.87 15.39
N TRP A 404 -29.72 15.40 14.63
CA TRP A 404 -29.26 16.79 14.73
C TRP A 404 -29.28 17.53 13.38
N ASP A 405 -29.37 18.86 13.43
CA ASP A 405 -29.11 19.74 12.29
C ASP A 405 -27.60 20.02 12.11
N ALA A 406 -27.25 20.85 11.12
CA ALA A 406 -25.86 21.19 10.83
C ALA A 406 -25.23 22.08 11.94
N GLU A 407 -26.06 22.80 12.67
CA GLU A 407 -25.68 23.65 13.79
C GLU A 407 -25.42 22.83 15.06
N GLY A 408 -25.94 21.60 15.14
CA GLY A 408 -25.88 20.71 16.29
C GLY A 408 -27.12 20.77 17.19
N ASN A 409 -28.19 21.46 16.77
CA ASN A 409 -29.42 21.46 17.55
C ASN A 409 -30.18 20.14 17.36
N PRO A 410 -30.84 19.62 18.41
CA PRO A 410 -31.73 18.47 18.28
C PRO A 410 -32.81 18.70 17.23
N LYS A 411 -33.02 17.71 16.38
CA LYS A 411 -33.96 17.74 15.26
C LYS A 411 -35.06 16.69 15.47
N PRO A 412 -36.35 17.06 15.34
CA PRO A 412 -37.44 16.10 15.50
C PRO A 412 -37.37 14.99 14.45
N LEU A 413 -37.66 13.75 14.85
CA LEU A 413 -37.81 12.64 13.92
C LEU A 413 -39.10 12.84 13.12
N GLN A 414 -38.94 13.08 11.83
CA GLN A 414 -40.06 13.36 10.93
C GLN A 414 -40.75 12.06 10.53
N LEU A 415 -41.81 11.69 11.24
CA LEU A 415 -42.66 10.56 10.88
C LEU A 415 -43.87 11.03 10.08
N SER A 416 -44.37 10.17 9.20
CA SER A 416 -45.64 10.33 8.50
C SER A 416 -46.56 9.21 8.91
N VAL A 417 -47.73 9.56 9.46
CA VAL A 417 -48.67 8.63 10.07
C VAL A 417 -50.03 8.76 9.41
N LYS A 418 -50.68 7.64 9.11
CA LYS A 418 -52.02 7.60 8.53
C LYS A 418 -52.95 6.77 9.41
N PRO A 419 -54.07 7.33 9.93
CA PRO A 419 -55.05 6.56 10.68
C PRO A 419 -55.75 5.54 9.79
N GLY A 420 -56.08 4.38 10.36
CA GLY A 420 -56.97 3.40 9.75
C GLY A 420 -58.44 3.85 9.77
N LEU A 421 -59.32 2.97 9.30
CA LEU A 421 -60.77 3.20 9.41
C LEU A 421 -61.20 3.20 10.88
N LEU A 422 -62.23 3.98 11.19
CA LEU A 422 -62.80 3.99 12.54
C LEU A 422 -63.35 2.58 12.88
N PRO A 423 -62.93 1.99 14.01
CA PRO A 423 -63.44 0.69 14.43
C PRO A 423 -64.93 0.77 14.75
N VAL A 424 -65.67 -0.30 14.48
CA VAL A 424 -67.12 -0.39 14.75
C VAL A 424 -67.44 -1.63 15.56
N PHE A 425 -68.39 -1.49 16.48
CA PHE A 425 -68.98 -2.64 17.15
C PHE A 425 -69.84 -3.45 16.19
N ASP A 426 -69.95 -4.75 16.45
CA ASP A 426 -70.91 -5.58 15.73
C ASP A 426 -72.32 -5.27 16.27
N LYS A 427 -73.07 -4.46 15.51
CA LYS A 427 -74.41 -4.00 15.88
C LYS A 427 -75.41 -5.14 16.09
N HIS A 428 -75.17 -6.32 15.52
CA HIS A 428 -76.02 -7.49 15.73
C HIS A 428 -75.73 -8.18 17.07
N ARG A 429 -74.52 -8.04 17.60
CA ARG A 429 -74.09 -8.64 18.87
C ARG A 429 -74.23 -7.70 20.06
N ILE A 430 -74.06 -6.39 19.83
CA ILE A 430 -74.09 -5.36 20.87
C ILE A 430 -75.03 -4.23 20.42
N PRO A 431 -76.34 -4.38 20.64
CA PRO A 431 -77.29 -3.31 20.39
C PRO A 431 -76.99 -2.11 21.32
N ASN A 432 -77.18 -0.89 20.81
CA ASN A 432 -76.90 0.39 21.50
C ASN A 432 -75.43 0.66 21.85
N ALA A 433 -74.47 0.02 21.15
CA ALA A 433 -73.07 0.35 21.32
C ALA A 433 -72.74 1.76 20.78
N PRO A 434 -71.91 2.55 21.47
CA PRO A 434 -71.49 3.88 21.03
C PRO A 434 -70.70 3.80 19.73
N LEU A 435 -70.74 4.87 18.95
CA LEU A 435 -69.91 5.03 17.76
C LEU A 435 -68.55 5.59 18.17
N VAL A 436 -67.48 5.07 17.56
CA VAL A 436 -66.17 5.72 17.64
C VAL A 436 -66.24 7.00 16.82
N SER A 437 -66.02 8.15 17.45
CA SER A 437 -66.09 9.47 16.80
C SER A 437 -64.72 10.03 16.45
N LEU A 438 -63.66 9.59 17.14
CA LEU A 438 -62.28 10.01 16.91
C LEU A 438 -61.33 8.89 17.32
N THR A 439 -60.29 8.66 16.53
CA THR A 439 -59.11 7.91 16.97
C THR A 439 -57.92 8.86 17.06
N TYR A 440 -57.01 8.62 18.00
CA TYR A 440 -55.81 9.43 18.11
C TYR A 440 -54.58 8.60 18.46
N LEU A 441 -53.45 9.01 17.89
CA LEU A 441 -52.10 8.66 18.32
C LEU A 441 -51.41 9.97 18.69
N ARG A 442 -50.84 10.08 19.90
CA ARG A 442 -50.27 11.33 20.42
C ARG A 442 -48.98 11.10 21.17
N GLU A 443 -48.12 12.12 21.15
CA GLU A 443 -47.01 12.29 22.08
C GLU A 443 -46.95 13.75 22.51
N GLY A 444 -47.21 14.02 23.79
CA GLY A 444 -47.36 15.38 24.30
C GLY A 444 -48.35 16.21 23.48
N GLY A 445 -47.88 17.29 22.84
CA GLY A 445 -48.70 18.18 22.01
C GLY A 445 -48.88 17.75 20.54
N ILE A 446 -48.20 16.68 20.11
CA ILE A 446 -48.25 16.20 18.71
C ILE A 446 -49.31 15.12 18.59
N SER A 447 -50.12 15.15 17.53
CA SER A 447 -51.23 14.21 17.34
C SER A 447 -51.46 13.83 15.87
N ALA A 448 -51.73 12.56 15.62
CA ALA A 448 -52.35 12.06 14.40
C ALA A 448 -53.78 11.60 14.70
N LEU A 449 -54.76 12.20 14.02
CA LEU A 449 -56.19 12.03 14.33
C LEU A 449 -56.93 11.31 13.21
N GLY A 450 -57.72 10.28 13.53
CA GLY A 450 -58.62 9.62 12.59
C GLY A 450 -60.06 10.05 12.78
N PHE A 451 -60.72 10.43 11.68
CA PHE A 451 -62.12 10.85 11.64
C PHE A 451 -62.90 10.00 10.63
N ASN A 452 -64.22 10.15 10.60
CA ASN A 452 -65.11 9.49 9.64
C ASN A 452 -65.04 10.14 8.23
N GLN A 453 -63.83 10.39 7.73
CA GLN A 453 -63.53 10.98 6.43
C GLN A 453 -62.39 10.17 5.78
N HIS A 454 -62.05 10.45 4.51
CA HIS A 454 -60.91 9.78 3.86
C HIS A 454 -59.60 10.06 4.61
N ALA A 455 -58.97 8.99 5.12
CA ALA A 455 -57.71 9.08 5.82
C ALA A 455 -56.58 9.56 4.89
N ASP A 456 -55.79 10.52 5.37
CA ASP A 456 -54.60 11.04 4.70
C ASP A 456 -53.36 10.97 5.62
N TRP A 457 -52.18 11.09 5.04
CA TRP A 457 -50.91 11.13 5.75
C TRP A 457 -50.75 12.43 6.54
N GLN A 458 -50.44 12.29 7.83
CA GLN A 458 -50.25 13.39 8.77
C GLN A 458 -48.80 13.44 9.21
N LYS A 459 -48.23 14.65 9.30
CA LYS A 459 -46.89 14.87 9.83
C LYS A 459 -46.89 14.64 11.34
N PHE A 460 -45.89 13.91 11.83
CA PHE A 460 -45.74 13.57 13.23
C PHE A 460 -44.26 13.81 13.64
N PRO A 461 -43.88 15.06 13.93
CA PRO A 461 -42.50 15.44 14.25
C PRO A 461 -42.15 15.09 15.71
N LEU A 462 -41.62 13.90 15.95
CA LEU A 462 -41.35 13.37 17.29
C LEU A 462 -40.11 14.03 17.93
N GLU A 463 -40.24 14.54 19.16
CA GLU A 463 -39.15 15.19 19.90
C GLU A 463 -38.45 14.20 20.84
N TRP A 464 -37.47 13.47 20.32
CA TRP A 464 -36.76 12.39 21.00
C TRP A 464 -35.97 12.80 22.25
N TRP A 465 -35.68 14.09 22.43
CA TRP A 465 -34.88 14.64 23.54
C TRP A 465 -35.76 15.16 24.70
N THR A 466 -37.06 14.91 24.67
CA THR A 466 -37.98 15.32 25.74
C THR A 466 -38.85 14.16 26.20
N ALA A 467 -38.91 13.95 27.52
CA ALA A 467 -39.83 12.97 28.09
C ALA A 467 -41.27 13.48 28.00
N LYS A 468 -42.02 13.01 27.00
CA LYS A 468 -43.45 13.31 26.81
C LYS A 468 -44.29 12.04 26.89
N PRO A 469 -45.48 12.08 27.52
CA PRO A 469 -46.36 10.92 27.54
C PRO A 469 -46.83 10.60 26.12
N ALA A 470 -46.89 9.32 25.78
CA ALA A 470 -47.38 8.81 24.51
C ALA A 470 -48.66 8.01 24.71
N GLN A 471 -49.69 8.30 23.92
CA GLN A 471 -51.00 7.66 24.06
C GLN A 471 -51.60 7.30 22.71
N VAL A 472 -52.32 6.18 22.68
CA VAL A 472 -53.14 5.75 21.54
C VAL A 472 -54.52 5.40 22.06
N GLY A 473 -55.56 5.93 21.43
CA GLY A 473 -56.91 5.83 21.99
C GLY A 473 -58.03 6.19 21.05
N MET A 474 -59.24 6.01 21.55
CA MET A 474 -60.50 6.24 20.86
C MET A 474 -61.44 7.07 21.74
N GLU A 475 -62.13 8.02 21.12
CA GLU A 475 -63.27 8.74 21.69
C GLU A 475 -64.56 8.09 21.18
N PHE A 476 -65.50 7.87 22.09
CA PHE A 476 -66.81 7.29 21.84
C PHE A 476 -67.91 8.31 22.08
N ARG A 477 -68.95 8.25 21.25
CA ARG A 477 -70.17 9.07 21.37
C ARG A 477 -71.41 8.21 21.15
N ASN A 478 -72.45 8.51 21.92
CA ASN A 478 -73.80 8.05 21.66
C ASN A 478 -74.59 9.18 20.98
N ASP A 479 -75.53 8.82 20.11
CA ASP A 479 -76.33 9.83 19.40
C ASP A 479 -77.22 10.65 20.35
N ASP A 480 -77.59 10.09 21.52
CA ASP A 480 -78.50 10.68 22.50
C ASP A 480 -77.81 11.22 23.79
N ASP A 481 -76.49 11.07 23.92
CA ASP A 481 -75.73 11.48 25.11
C ASP A 481 -74.49 12.32 24.72
N PRO A 482 -74.38 13.59 25.18
CA PRO A 482 -73.22 14.43 24.89
C PRO A 482 -71.95 13.99 25.63
N ALA A 483 -72.03 13.06 26.57
CA ALA A 483 -70.88 12.55 27.31
C ALA A 483 -69.88 11.84 26.37
N ARG A 484 -68.60 12.15 26.56
CA ARG A 484 -67.49 11.51 25.83
C ARG A 484 -66.87 10.45 26.71
N VAL A 485 -66.74 9.24 26.16
CA VAL A 485 -66.04 8.13 26.81
C VAL A 485 -64.75 7.87 26.05
N TYR A 486 -63.68 7.56 26.77
CA TYR A 486 -62.37 7.28 26.18
C TYR A 486 -61.93 5.85 26.52
N ALA A 487 -61.31 5.19 25.56
CA ALA A 487 -60.50 4.00 25.79
C ALA A 487 -59.12 4.23 25.20
N GLU A 488 -58.08 4.13 26.02
CA GLU A 488 -56.72 4.48 25.63
C GLU A 488 -55.68 3.58 26.30
N ILE A 489 -54.52 3.47 25.66
CA ILE A 489 -53.28 2.97 26.23
C ILE A 489 -52.35 4.16 26.36
N ASN A 490 -51.81 4.37 27.56
CA ASN A 490 -50.87 5.44 27.87
C ASN A 490 -49.51 4.84 28.25
N THR A 491 -48.44 5.50 27.83
CA THR A 491 -47.06 5.16 28.17
C THR A 491 -46.33 6.44 28.58
N ASP A 492 -45.78 6.43 29.79
CA ASP A 492 -45.07 7.54 30.39
C ASP A 492 -43.76 7.10 31.08
N GLY A 493 -43.00 8.07 31.59
CA GLY A 493 -41.82 7.82 32.42
C GLY A 493 -40.51 7.60 31.65
N SER A 494 -40.50 7.75 30.32
CA SER A 494 -39.30 7.65 29.47
C SER A 494 -39.26 8.75 28.40
N GLU A 495 -38.08 9.02 27.83
CA GLU A 495 -37.92 9.81 26.59
C GLU A 495 -38.30 9.00 25.35
N TRP A 496 -38.42 7.67 25.47
CA TRP A 496 -38.76 6.77 24.38
C TRP A 496 -40.20 6.24 24.46
N ASN A 497 -41.09 6.94 25.16
CA ASN A 497 -42.48 6.52 25.40
C ASN A 497 -43.22 6.19 24.10
N PHE A 498 -43.04 6.98 23.05
CA PHE A 498 -43.68 6.72 21.77
C PHE A 498 -43.28 5.38 21.17
N PHE A 499 -41.99 5.04 21.19
CA PHE A 499 -41.51 3.75 20.70
C PHE A 499 -41.98 2.59 21.58
N ARG A 500 -42.08 2.79 22.90
CA ARG A 500 -42.67 1.80 23.83
C ARG A 500 -44.16 1.58 23.58
N LEU A 501 -44.90 2.64 23.24
CA LEU A 501 -46.30 2.55 22.83
C LEU A 501 -46.45 1.74 21.54
N LEU A 502 -45.55 1.94 20.57
CA LEU A 502 -45.51 1.13 19.35
C LEU A 502 -45.26 -0.36 19.65
N GLN A 503 -44.38 -0.68 20.61
CA GLN A 503 -44.12 -2.08 21.02
C GLN A 503 -45.31 -2.77 21.68
N GLN A 504 -46.23 -2.01 22.29
CA GLN A 504 -47.47 -2.55 22.83
C GLN A 504 -48.50 -2.86 21.72
N GLY A 505 -48.29 -2.33 20.52
CA GLY A 505 -49.09 -2.63 19.34
C GLY A 505 -48.66 -3.94 18.68
N GLN A 506 -49.62 -4.64 18.10
CA GLN A 506 -49.36 -5.75 17.18
C GLN A 506 -48.94 -5.19 15.82
N VAL A 507 -47.79 -5.63 15.34
CA VAL A 507 -47.24 -5.23 14.05
C VAL A 507 -47.82 -6.13 12.96
N ALA A 508 -48.67 -5.57 12.10
CA ALA A 508 -49.32 -6.27 10.99
C ALA A 508 -48.61 -5.94 9.66
N GLY A 509 -47.45 -6.56 9.41
CA GLY A 509 -46.55 -6.17 8.31
C GLY A 509 -45.55 -5.09 8.75
N SER A 510 -44.68 -4.56 7.87
CA SER A 510 -43.53 -3.71 8.31
C SER A 510 -43.89 -2.32 8.84
N GLN A 511 -45.12 -1.85 8.65
CA GLN A 511 -45.48 -0.43 8.76
C GLN A 511 -46.89 -0.16 9.32
N LEU A 512 -47.64 -1.20 9.71
CA LEU A 512 -48.99 -1.07 10.25
C LEU A 512 -49.01 -1.55 11.70
N TYR A 513 -49.41 -0.68 12.61
CA TYR A 513 -49.50 -0.95 14.03
C TYR A 513 -50.96 -1.01 14.46
N ARG A 514 -51.29 -2.04 15.24
CA ARG A 514 -52.64 -2.34 15.70
C ARG A 514 -52.70 -2.47 17.21
N TRP A 515 -53.63 -1.76 17.85
CA TRP A 515 -53.90 -1.88 19.28
C TRP A 515 -55.31 -2.40 19.51
N GLN A 516 -55.47 -3.28 20.49
CA GLN A 516 -56.77 -3.73 20.96
C GLN A 516 -57.16 -2.88 22.17
N LEU A 517 -58.23 -2.10 22.01
CA LEU A 517 -58.74 -1.22 23.06
C LEU A 517 -60.13 -1.68 23.47
N ILE A 518 -60.40 -1.64 24.77
CA ILE A 518 -61.64 -2.15 25.34
C ILE A 518 -62.45 -0.97 25.87
N HIS A 519 -63.69 -0.85 25.40
CA HIS A 519 -64.59 0.17 25.93
C HIS A 519 -65.01 -0.18 27.37
N PRO A 520 -65.00 0.78 28.32
CA PRO A 520 -65.32 0.51 29.74
C PRO A 520 -66.66 -0.18 29.98
N ALA A 521 -67.71 0.25 29.27
CA ALA A 521 -69.06 -0.31 29.38
C ALA A 521 -69.35 -1.48 28.41
N PHE A 522 -68.46 -1.78 27.46
CA PHE A 522 -68.66 -2.85 26.46
C PHE A 522 -67.42 -3.75 26.35
N PRO A 523 -67.00 -4.42 27.44
CA PRO A 523 -65.75 -5.18 27.47
C PRO A 523 -65.73 -6.45 26.61
N GLN A 524 -66.91 -6.93 26.21
CA GLN A 524 -67.10 -8.17 25.46
C GLN A 524 -66.58 -8.14 24.01
N GLN A 525 -66.33 -6.95 23.44
CA GLN A 525 -65.78 -6.80 22.10
C GLN A 525 -64.66 -5.75 22.10
N PRO A 526 -63.39 -6.18 22.19
CA PRO A 526 -62.25 -5.32 21.91
C PRO A 526 -62.33 -4.75 20.49
N LEU A 527 -62.00 -3.47 20.35
CA LEU A 527 -61.93 -2.78 19.08
C LEU A 527 -60.48 -2.63 18.64
N SER A 528 -60.26 -2.88 17.36
CA SER A 528 -58.94 -2.88 16.73
C SER A 528 -58.63 -1.53 16.12
N LEU A 529 -57.79 -0.72 16.78
CA LEU A 529 -57.33 0.57 16.27
C LEU A 529 -56.04 0.39 15.45
N GLU A 530 -55.97 1.03 14.28
CA GLU A 530 -54.87 0.88 13.34
C GLU A 530 -54.25 2.22 12.93
N TYR A 531 -52.92 2.24 12.81
CA TYR A 531 -52.14 3.34 12.23
C TYR A 531 -51.04 2.81 11.32
N SER A 532 -50.94 3.38 10.12
CA SER A 532 -49.88 3.09 9.15
C SER A 532 -48.79 4.16 9.22
N PHE A 533 -47.54 3.75 9.02
CA PHE A 533 -46.37 4.62 8.96
C PHE A 533 -45.70 4.53 7.59
N GLN A 534 -45.26 5.66 7.03
CA GLN A 534 -44.64 5.66 5.70
C GLN A 534 -43.27 4.98 5.70
N THR A 535 -42.57 5.00 6.84
CA THR A 535 -41.29 4.35 7.11
C THR A 535 -41.38 3.63 8.45
N ASN A 536 -40.58 2.58 8.66
CA ASN A 536 -40.53 1.92 9.96
C ASN A 536 -39.94 2.90 11.01
N PRO A 537 -40.68 3.26 12.07
CA PRO A 537 -40.21 4.23 13.08
C PRO A 537 -38.92 3.80 13.78
N LEU A 538 -38.67 2.50 13.93
CA LEU A 538 -37.48 1.96 14.61
C LEU A 538 -36.29 1.70 13.65
N ALA A 539 -36.46 1.92 12.34
CA ALA A 539 -35.42 1.59 11.36
C ALA A 539 -34.09 2.31 11.60
N LEU A 540 -34.17 3.57 12.06
CA LEU A 540 -32.98 4.38 12.34
C LEU A 540 -32.05 3.72 13.38
N PHE A 541 -32.64 3.15 14.43
CA PHE A 541 -31.89 2.51 15.52
C PHE A 541 -31.46 1.08 15.13
N ALA A 542 -32.33 0.34 14.42
CA ALA A 542 -32.01 -1.01 13.95
C ALA A 542 -30.83 -1.04 12.96
N ASN A 543 -30.69 -0.03 12.11
CA ASN A 543 -29.60 0.05 11.14
C ASN A 543 -28.21 0.13 11.81
N LEU A 544 -28.09 0.90 12.90
CA LEU A 544 -26.84 0.96 13.65
C LEU A 544 -26.58 -0.35 14.42
N ALA A 545 -27.61 -0.92 15.05
CA ALA A 545 -27.48 -2.18 15.79
C ALA A 545 -27.10 -3.39 14.91
N GLY A 546 -27.50 -3.37 13.63
CA GLY A 546 -27.18 -4.42 12.67
C GLY A 546 -25.88 -4.23 11.88
N SER A 547 -25.05 -3.23 12.22
CA SER A 547 -23.86 -2.83 11.45
C SER A 547 -22.51 -3.42 11.88
#